data_AF-A0A1H4T0Z6-F1
#
_entry.id   AF-A0A1H4T0Z6-F1
#
_cell.length_a   1.000
_cell.length_b   1.000
_cell.length_c   1.000
_cell.angle_alpha   90.00
_cell.angle_beta   90.00
_cell.angle_gamma   90.00
#
_symmetry.space_group_name_H-M   'P 1'
#
loop_
_entity.id
_entity.type
_entity.pdbx_description
1 polymer ?
#
loop_
_entity_poly.entity_id
_entity_poly.type
_entity_poly.pdbx_seq_one_letter_code
_entity_poly.pdbx_strand_id
1 'polypeptide(L)'
;MRSMGDADPLTLTVEQLQCLPEDGFRRAFCEIVDTLIGDYGETVMAEEMDFIAEGRSPYELATEEMRAVMTAHEHWFGLPQWGAIRVLPRAIHA
;
A
#
# COMPACT_ATOMS: atom_id res chain seq x y z
N MET A 1 16.07 11.21 31.09
CA MET A 1 16.12 9.81 30.60
C MET A 1 15.26 9.73 29.35
N ARG A 2 15.87 9.47 28.20
CA ARG A 2 15.17 9.23 26.93
C ARG A 2 14.77 7.76 26.90
N SER A 3 13.49 7.48 27.07
CA SER A 3 12.88 6.25 26.56
C SER A 3 11.92 6.69 25.47
N MET A 4 12.52 7.00 24.33
CA MET A 4 11.80 7.10 23.07
C MET A 4 11.38 5.66 22.80
N GLY A 5 10.12 5.35 23.13
CA GLY A 5 9.54 4.03 22.90
C GLY A 5 9.81 3.66 21.46
N ASP A 6 10.46 2.52 21.30
CA ASP A 6 10.59 1.78 20.06
C ASP A 6 9.19 1.71 19.44
N ALA A 7 8.93 2.57 18.46
CA ALA A 7 7.75 2.43 17.65
C ALA A 7 8.06 1.24 16.76
N ASP A 8 7.65 0.04 17.21
CA ASP A 8 7.50 -1.11 16.34
C ASP A 8 6.93 -0.58 15.02
N PRO A 9 7.64 -0.74 13.88
CA PRO A 9 7.10 -0.32 12.60
C PRO A 9 5.80 -1.09 12.44
N LEU A 10 4.68 -0.38 12.61
CA LEU A 10 3.32 -0.92 12.72
C LEU A 10 3.09 -1.85 11.53
N THR A 11 3.32 -3.15 11.68
CA THR A 11 3.21 -4.10 10.58
C THR A 11 1.75 -4.16 10.20
N LEU A 12 1.39 -3.42 9.13
CA LEU A 12 0.04 -3.40 8.61
C LEU A 12 -0.15 -4.66 7.78
N THR A 13 -1.02 -5.56 8.26
CA THR A 13 -1.45 -6.71 7.47
C THR A 13 -2.40 -6.25 6.36
N VAL A 14 -2.60 -7.08 5.33
CA VAL A 14 -3.58 -6.79 4.27
C VAL A 14 -4.98 -6.56 4.84
N GLU A 15 -5.39 -7.36 5.83
CA GLU A 15 -6.66 -7.15 6.53
C GLU A 15 -6.75 -5.75 7.17
N GLN A 16 -5.68 -5.28 7.80
CA GLN A 16 -5.65 -3.95 8.40
C GLN A 16 -5.69 -2.83 7.36
N LEU A 17 -4.98 -3.00 6.23
CA LEU A 17 -5.03 -2.07 5.10
C LEU A 17 -6.45 -1.98 4.52
N GLN A 18 -7.13 -3.11 4.35
CA GLN A 18 -8.50 -3.16 3.82
C GLN A 18 -9.55 -2.58 4.78
N CYS A 19 -9.26 -2.55 6.08
CA CYS A 19 -10.10 -1.89 7.09
C CYS A 19 -9.92 -0.37 7.15
N LEU A 20 -8.95 0.21 6.41
CA LEU A 20 -8.79 1.66 6.35
C LEU A 20 -10.02 2.34 5.71
N PRO A 21 -10.31 3.61 6.08
CA PRO A 21 -11.25 4.45 5.34
C PRO A 21 -10.86 4.50 3.86
N GLU A 22 -11.83 4.68 2.96
CA GLU A 22 -11.60 4.61 1.51
C GLU A 22 -10.41 5.45 1.04
N ASP A 23 -10.34 6.74 1.38
CA ASP A 23 -9.20 7.60 1.02
C ASP A 23 -7.86 7.08 1.55
N GLY A 24 -7.85 6.58 2.79
CA GLY A 24 -6.65 6.02 3.42
C GLY A 24 -6.20 4.73 2.76
N PHE A 25 -7.15 3.85 2.43
CA PHE A 25 -6.90 2.62 1.70
C PHE A 25 -6.37 2.89 0.29
N ARG A 26 -7.05 3.75 -0.49
CA ARG A 26 -6.65 4.11 -1.86
C ARG A 26 -5.23 4.66 -1.88
N ARG A 27 -4.92 5.56 -0.93
CA ARG A 27 -3.58 6.12 -0.80
C ARG A 27 -2.54 5.06 -0.44
N ALA A 28 -2.80 4.24 0.57
CA ALA A 28 -1.87 3.18 0.98
C ALA A 28 -1.62 2.19 -0.16
N PHE A 29 -2.67 1.77 -0.87
CA PHE A 29 -2.55 0.92 -2.06
C PHE A 29 -1.62 1.55 -3.11
N CYS A 30 -1.84 2.82 -3.46
CA CYS A 30 -1.00 3.49 -4.46
C CYS A 30 0.45 3.63 -3.99
N GLU A 31 0.69 4.02 -2.73
CA GLU A 31 2.06 4.13 -2.18
C GLU A 31 2.79 2.77 -2.16
N ILE A 32 2.07 1.67 -1.87
CA ILE A 32 2.63 0.30 -1.95
C ILE A 32 3.01 -0.03 -3.39
N VAL A 33 2.09 0.18 -4.35
CA VAL A 33 2.32 -0.11 -5.78
C VAL A 33 3.47 0.72 -6.33
N ASP A 34 3.52 2.02 -6.06
CA ASP A 34 4.63 2.91 -6.46
C ASP A 34 5.97 2.40 -5.89
N THR A 35 5.98 1.95 -4.63
CA THR A 35 7.19 1.39 -4.01
C THR A 35 7.60 0.07 -4.65
N LEU A 36 6.65 -0.84 -4.92
CA LEU A 36 6.90 -2.10 -5.61
C LEU A 36 7.48 -1.87 -7.01
N ILE A 37 6.93 -0.92 -7.77
CA ILE A 37 7.47 -0.51 -9.08
C ILE A 37 8.87 0.08 -8.91
N GLY A 38 9.11 0.89 -7.88
CA GLY A 38 10.42 1.47 -7.59
C GLY A 38 11.50 0.43 -7.23
N ASP A 39 11.15 -0.59 -6.44
CA ASP A 39 12.09 -1.61 -5.94
C ASP A 39 12.35 -2.72 -6.97
N TYR A 40 11.31 -3.19 -7.65
CA TYR A 40 11.37 -4.35 -8.55
C TYR A 40 11.34 -3.98 -10.04
N GLY A 41 10.91 -2.76 -10.37
CA GLY A 41 10.76 -2.27 -11.74
C GLY A 41 9.36 -2.49 -12.30
N GLU A 42 8.91 -1.57 -13.14
CA GLU A 42 7.60 -1.60 -13.79
C GLU A 42 7.37 -2.86 -14.62
N THR A 43 8.38 -3.34 -15.36
CA THR A 43 8.26 -4.56 -16.17
C THR A 43 7.97 -5.80 -15.33
N VAL A 44 8.62 -5.94 -14.18
CA VAL A 44 8.39 -7.09 -13.28
C VAL A 44 7.00 -6.99 -12.67
N MET A 45 6.59 -5.79 -12.25
CA MET A 45 5.25 -5.57 -11.69
C MET A 45 4.13 -5.71 -12.72
N ALA A 46 4.41 -5.46 -14.01
CA ALA A 46 3.48 -5.73 -15.10
C ALA A 46 3.24 -7.23 -15.33
N GLU A 47 4.23 -8.10 -15.09
CA GLU A 47 4.03 -9.55 -15.14
C GLU A 47 3.17 -10.05 -13.98
N GLU A 48 3.19 -9.35 -12.85
CA GLU A 48 2.45 -9.72 -11.65
C GLU A 48 1.05 -9.10 -11.60
N MET A 49 0.86 -7.85 -12.05
CA MET A 49 -0.41 -7.13 -11.94
C MET A 49 -0.88 -6.62 -13.30
N ASP A 50 -2.01 -7.15 -13.78
CA ASP A 50 -2.55 -6.86 -15.11
C ASP A 50 -2.73 -5.37 -15.39
N PHE A 51 -3.20 -4.58 -14.41
CA PHE A 51 -3.44 -3.16 -14.63
C PHE A 51 -2.16 -2.38 -14.99
N ILE A 52 -1.00 -2.84 -14.50
CA ILE A 52 0.30 -2.25 -14.83
C ILE A 52 0.70 -2.65 -16.26
N ALA A 53 0.47 -3.90 -16.66
CA ALA A 53 0.67 -4.35 -18.04
C ALA A 53 -0.21 -3.60 -19.05
N GLU A 54 -1.43 -3.24 -18.64
CA GLU A 54 -2.35 -2.40 -19.42
C GLU A 54 -1.92 -0.92 -19.46
N GLY A 55 -0.87 -0.53 -18.73
CA GLY A 55 -0.41 0.86 -18.61
C GLY A 55 -1.39 1.76 -17.86
N ARG A 56 -2.29 1.18 -17.05
CA ARG A 56 -3.24 1.93 -16.21
C ARG A 56 -2.53 2.40 -14.95
N SER A 57 -2.85 3.61 -14.52
CA SER A 57 -2.35 4.12 -13.25
C SER A 57 -3.10 3.47 -12.07
N PRO A 58 -2.43 3.13 -10.95
CA PRO A 58 -3.13 2.64 -9.76
C PRO A 58 -4.16 3.66 -9.24
N TYR A 59 -3.96 4.96 -9.48
CA TYR A 59 -4.88 6.02 -9.08
C TYR A 59 -6.20 6.03 -9.86
N GLU A 60 -6.24 5.41 -11.04
CA GLU A 60 -7.42 5.32 -11.91
C GLU A 60 -8.32 4.12 -11.58
N LEU A 61 -7.86 3.21 -10.71
CA LEU A 61 -8.64 2.05 -10.29
C LEU A 61 -9.80 2.48 -9.38
N ALA A 62 -10.93 1.79 -9.52
CA ALA A 62 -12.01 1.85 -8.54
C ALA A 62 -11.55 1.21 -7.21
N THR A 63 -12.14 1.64 -6.10
CA THR A 63 -11.80 1.10 -4.76
C THR A 63 -12.00 -0.42 -4.71
N GLU A 64 -13.03 -0.95 -5.37
CA GLU A 64 -13.29 -2.38 -5.47
C GLU A 64 -12.21 -3.12 -6.28
N GLU A 65 -11.75 -2.54 -7.40
CA GLU A 65 -10.64 -3.10 -8.19
C GLU A 65 -9.36 -3.15 -7.36
N MET A 66 -9.02 -2.07 -6.65
CA MET A 66 -7.87 -2.03 -5.75
C MET A 66 -7.93 -3.11 -4.67
N ARG A 67 -9.11 -3.38 -4.09
CA ARG A 67 -9.31 -4.44 -3.09
C ARG A 67 -9.13 -5.83 -3.69
N ALA A 68 -9.63 -6.04 -4.90
CA ALA A 68 -9.46 -7.29 -5.63
C ALA A 68 -7.98 -7.56 -5.91
N VAL A 69 -7.24 -6.55 -6.41
CA VAL A 69 -5.78 -6.64 -6.62
C VAL A 69 -5.07 -6.94 -5.30
N MET A 70 -5.36 -6.18 -4.24
CA MET A 70 -4.68 -6.38 -2.96
C MET A 70 -4.92 -7.79 -2.39
N THR A 71 -6.13 -8.33 -2.56
CA THR A 71 -6.46 -9.71 -2.13
C THR A 71 -5.77 -10.76 -3.01
N ALA A 72 -5.79 -10.60 -4.33
CA ALA A 72 -5.19 -11.53 -5.26
C ALA A 72 -3.66 -11.60 -5.10
N HIS A 73 -3.04 -10.48 -4.76
CA HIS A 73 -1.59 -10.32 -4.62
C HIS A 73 -1.16 -10.13 -3.16
N GLU A 74 -1.90 -10.71 -2.20
CA GLU A 74 -1.64 -10.54 -0.76
C GLU A 74 -0.17 -10.74 -0.38
N HIS A 75 0.55 -11.66 -1.02
CA HIS A 75 1.96 -11.91 -0.74
C HIS A 75 2.88 -10.70 -1.03
N TRP A 76 2.50 -9.82 -1.96
CA TRP A 76 3.18 -8.55 -2.22
C TRP A 76 2.78 -7.47 -1.21
N PHE A 77 1.51 -7.43 -0.79
CA PHE A 77 0.95 -6.41 0.11
C PHE A 77 1.05 -6.77 1.61
N GLY A 78 1.31 -8.02 1.95
CA GLY A 78 1.38 -8.55 3.32
C GLY A 78 2.76 -8.51 3.95
N LEU A 79 3.71 -7.79 3.33
CA LEU A 79 5.07 -7.69 3.84
C LEU A 79 5.16 -6.72 5.04
N PRO A 80 5.90 -7.07 6.10
CA PRO A 80 6.02 -6.23 7.30
C PRO A 80 6.65 -4.86 7.04
N GLN A 81 7.34 -4.70 5.91
CA GLN A 81 7.97 -3.45 5.50
C GLN A 81 6.97 -2.32 5.21
N TRP A 82 5.71 -2.64 4.92
CA TRP A 82 4.68 -1.63 4.66
C TRP A 82 4.25 -0.86 5.91
N GLY A 83 4.60 -1.35 7.10
CA GLY A 83 4.40 -0.61 8.34
C GLY A 83 5.20 0.68 8.45
N ALA A 84 6.19 0.85 7.58
CA ALA A 84 6.97 2.08 7.43
C ALA A 84 6.48 2.98 6.28
N ILE A 85 5.47 2.58 5.50
CA ILE A 85 4.73 3.53 4.65
C ILE A 85 4.09 4.47 5.64
N ARG A 86 4.76 5.60 5.81
CA ARG A 86 4.50 6.58 6.85
C ARG A 86 3.01 6.84 6.87
N VAL A 87 2.36 6.31 7.91
CA VAL A 87 1.07 6.78 8.37
C VAL A 87 1.14 8.30 8.29
N LEU A 88 0.44 8.82 7.29
CA LEU A 88 0.36 10.23 6.93
C LEU A 88 0.48 11.11 8.17
N PRO A 89 1.55 11.90 8.35
CA PRO A 89 1.54 12.88 9.41
C PRO A 89 0.58 14.01 9.02
N ARG A 90 -0.53 14.09 9.76
CA ARG A 90 -1.39 15.26 10.03
C ARG A 90 -2.39 15.70 8.95
N ALA A 91 -3.62 15.21 9.06
CA ALA A 91 -4.81 15.99 8.69
C ALA A 91 -6.01 15.67 9.61
N ILE A 92 -5.81 15.68 10.93
CA ILE A 92 -6.90 15.86 11.91
C ILE A 92 -6.42 16.85 12.97
N HIS A 93 -6.40 18.12 12.59
CA HIS A 93 -6.55 19.24 13.51
C HIS A 93 -6.91 20.47 12.68
N ALA A 94 -8.22 20.67 12.50
CA ALA A 94 -8.84 21.96 12.26
C ALA A 94 -10.06 22.03 13.17
#